data_AF-A0A2V8YBH2-F1
#
_entry.id   AF-A0A2V8YBH2-F1
#
_cell.length_a   1.000
_cell.length_b   1.000
_cell.length_c   1.000
_cell.angle_alpha   90.00
_cell.angle_beta   90.00
_cell.angle_gamma   90.00
#
_symmetry.space_group_name_H-M   'P 1'
#
loop_
_entity.id
_entity.type
_entity.pdbx_description
1 polymer ?
#
loop_
_entity_poly.entity_id
_entity_poly.type
_entity_poly.pdbx_seq_one_letter_code
_entity_poly.pdbx_strand_id
1 'polypeptide(L)' 'MASRLLKIIPGWLHMNGHVHDRVDEHRAAVLLGLPESDLRRYSRASGLGHVENDDKGQRVVFTYEELRQICLLVAQSSK' A
#
# COMPACT_ATOMS: atom_id res chain seq x y z
N MET A 1 -27.15 -10.98 -7.82
CA MET A 1 -25.94 -11.47 -8.54
C MET A 1 -24.81 -10.51 -8.18
N ALA A 2 -23.76 -10.81 -7.44
CA ALA A 2 -23.25 -12.05 -6.88
C ALA A 2 -22.70 -11.77 -5.48
N SER A 3 -22.88 -12.74 -4.61
CA SER A 3 -22.39 -12.78 -3.24
C SER A 3 -20.86 -12.88 -3.16
N ARG A 4 -20.34 -12.58 -1.96
CA ARG A 4 -19.09 -13.06 -1.34
C ARG A 4 -17.79 -12.36 -1.74
N LEU A 5 -17.32 -11.46 -0.87
CA LEU A 5 -16.05 -11.58 -0.11
C LEU A 5 -15.70 -10.26 0.60
N LEU A 6 -16.55 -9.81 1.54
CA LEU A 6 -16.22 -8.73 2.48
C LEU A 6 -16.46 -9.24 3.90
N LYS A 7 -15.55 -10.11 4.35
CA LYS A 7 -15.40 -10.52 5.74
C LYS A 7 -13.94 -10.94 5.87
N ILE A 8 -13.26 -10.48 6.91
CA ILE A 8 -11.79 -10.31 7.05
C ILE A 8 -11.46 -8.92 6.49
N ILE A 9 -11.26 -7.86 7.29
CA ILE A 9 -10.30 -7.76 8.40
C ILE A 9 -10.85 -6.83 9.53
N PRO A 10 -11.23 -7.35 10.70
CA PRO A 10 -11.33 -6.56 11.93
C PRO A 10 -10.04 -6.77 12.76
N GLY A 11 -9.30 -5.71 13.09
CA GLY A 11 -8.35 -5.77 14.20
C GLY A 11 -6.93 -5.19 14.06
N TRP A 12 -6.51 -4.58 12.94
CA TRP A 12 -5.15 -4.00 12.82
C TRP A 12 -5.16 -2.47 12.98
N LEU A 13 -5.55 -2.02 14.16
CA LEU A 13 -5.55 -0.61 14.57
C LEU A 13 -4.69 -0.43 15.83
N HIS A 14 -3.54 -1.11 15.89
CA HIS A 14 -2.43 -0.77 16.79
C HIS A 14 -1.17 -1.56 16.39
N MET A 15 -0.25 -0.97 15.63
CA MET A 15 1.13 -1.48 15.57
C MET A 15 2.06 -0.30 15.78
N ASN A 16 2.63 -0.32 16.99
CA ASN A 16 3.60 0.61 17.52
C ASN A 16 4.92 0.43 16.75
N GLY A 17 5.48 1.53 16.26
CA GLY A 17 6.53 1.55 15.25
C GLY A 17 7.88 0.98 15.68
N HIS A 18 8.70 0.58 14.71
CA HIS A 18 10.16 0.50 14.82
C HIS A 18 10.78 0.29 13.42
N VAL A 19 11.20 1.39 12.76
CA VAL A 19 12.36 1.56 11.83
C VAL A 19 12.58 0.59 10.65
N HIS A 20 11.89 -0.54 10.54
CA HIS A 20 11.86 -1.50 9.44
C HIS A 20 10.56 -1.39 8.62
N ASP A 21 9.95 -0.20 8.67
CA ASP A 21 8.61 0.11 8.16
C ASP A 21 8.54 0.34 6.66
N ARG A 22 9.68 0.29 5.95
CA ARG A 22 9.75 0.60 4.52
C ARG A 22 9.59 -0.66 3.68
N VAL A 23 8.53 -0.68 2.89
CA VAL A 23 8.15 -1.74 1.96
C VAL A 23 8.41 -1.23 0.55
N ASP A 24 9.20 -1.96 -0.24
CA ASP A 24 9.40 -1.62 -1.64
C ASP A 24 8.11 -1.77 -2.45
N GLU A 25 8.04 -1.06 -3.58
CA GLU A 25 6.89 -1.07 -4.48
C GLU A 25 6.43 -2.46 -4.90
N HIS A 26 7.36 -3.37 -5.22
CA HIS A 26 7.02 -4.71 -5.65
C HIS A 26 6.34 -5.49 -4.52
N ARG A 27 6.92 -5.44 -3.33
CA ARG A 27 6.36 -6.09 -2.14
C ARG A 27 5.03 -5.48 -1.71
N ALA A 28 4.87 -4.17 -1.85
CA ALA A 28 3.61 -3.46 -1.63
C ALA A 28 2.50 -3.93 -2.58
N ALA A 29 2.80 -4.06 -3.87
CA ALA A 29 1.89 -4.56 -4.89
C ALA A 29 1.43 -6.00 -4.57
N VAL A 30 2.37 -6.87 -4.18
CA VAL A 30 2.07 -8.25 -3.75
C VAL A 30 1.19 -8.27 -2.50
N LEU A 31 1.49 -7.44 -1.49
CA LEU A 31 0.71 -7.39 -0.24
C LEU A 31 -0.72 -6.91 -0.46
N LEU A 32 -0.92 -5.96 -1.36
CA LEU A 32 -2.24 -5.40 -1.65
C LEU A 32 -3.00 -6.19 -2.72
N GLY A 33 -2.34 -7.14 -3.39
CA GLY A 33 -2.93 -7.88 -4.51
C GLY A 33 -3.25 -6.98 -5.70
N LEU A 34 -2.47 -5.91 -5.89
CA LEU A 34 -2.66 -4.90 -6.93
C LEU A 34 -1.45 -4.90 -7.86
N PRO A 35 -1.60 -4.55 -9.15
CA PRO A 35 -0.46 -4.33 -10.01
C PRO A 35 0.29 -3.06 -9.58
N GLU A 36 1.62 -3.07 -9.73
CA GLU A 36 2.48 -1.92 -9.40
C GLU A 36 2.03 -0.64 -10.10
N SER A 37 1.50 -0.74 -11.33
CA SER A 37 0.95 0.42 -12.06
C SER A 37 -0.21 1.10 -11.34
N ASP A 38 -1.09 0.31 -10.71
CA ASP A 38 -2.21 0.85 -9.94
C ASP A 38 -1.71 1.41 -8.62
N LEU A 39 -0.77 0.72 -7.96
CA LEU A 39 -0.10 1.23 -6.77
C LEU A 39 0.53 2.61 -7.03
N ARG A 40 1.26 2.80 -8.14
CA ARG A 40 1.80 4.10 -8.57
C ARG A 40 0.72 5.14 -8.79
N ARG A 41 -0.43 4.74 -9.32
CA ARG A 41 -1.54 5.65 -9.57
C ARG A 41 -2.14 6.16 -8.26
N TYR A 42 -2.38 5.29 -7.29
CA TYR A 42 -2.86 5.68 -5.96
C TYR A 42 -1.81 6.48 -5.19
N SER A 43 -0.55 6.04 -5.25
CA SER A 43 0.61 6.77 -4.72
C SER A 43 0.66 8.21 -5.23
N ARG A 44 0.61 8.42 -6.55
CA ARG A 44 0.63 9.76 -7.16
C ARG A 44 -0.64 10.57 -6.87
N ALA A 45 -1.80 9.92 -6.87
CA ALA A 45 -3.07 10.60 -6.61
C ALA A 45 -3.19 11.09 -5.16
N SER A 46 -2.56 10.40 -4.22
CA SER A 46 -2.64 10.71 -2.79
C SER A 46 -1.36 11.31 -2.20
N GLY A 47 -0.29 11.39 -2.98
CA GLY A 47 1.03 11.85 -2.51
C GLY A 47 1.70 10.88 -1.54
N LEU A 48 1.34 9.60 -1.59
CA LEU A 48 1.88 8.54 -0.72
C LEU A 48 3.04 7.84 -1.40
N GLY A 49 4.06 7.44 -0.64
CA GLY A 49 5.25 6.78 -1.14
C GLY A 49 6.44 7.71 -1.22
N HIS A 50 7.58 7.20 -0.79
CA HIS A 50 8.83 7.92 -0.71
C HIS A 50 9.81 7.42 -1.76
N VAL A 51 10.45 8.34 -2.47
CA VAL A 51 11.56 8.00 -3.36
C VAL A 51 12.82 7.96 -2.52
N GLU A 52 13.39 6.76 -2.38
CA GLU A 52 14.71 6.58 -1.82
C GLU A 52 15.74 6.41 -2.93
N ASN A 53 16.90 7.06 -2.77
CA ASN A 53 18.09 6.67 -3.50
C ASN A 53 18.83 5.64 -2.67
N ASP A 54 18.90 4.41 -3.18
CA ASP A 54 19.80 3.38 -2.68
C ASP A 54 21.05 3.31 -3.58
N ASP A 55 22.05 2.53 -3.19
CA ASP A 55 23.27 2.28 -3.99
C ASP A 55 22.95 1.70 -5.39
N LYS A 56 21.72 1.21 -5.61
CA LYS A 56 21.21 0.65 -6.86
C LYS A 56 20.31 1.61 -7.67
N GLY A 57 20.14 2.86 -7.22
CA GLY A 57 19.33 3.89 -7.88
C GLY A 57 18.08 4.29 -7.11
N GLN A 58 17.17 5.00 -7.79
CA GLN A 58 15.91 5.48 -7.21
C GLN A 58 14.87 4.37 -7.16
N ARG A 59 14.39 4.06 -5.95
CA ARG A 59 13.26 3.16 -5.72
C ARG A 59 12.15 3.87 -4.95
N VAL A 60 10.92 3.47 -5.22
CA VAL A 60 9.78 3.89 -4.42
C VAL A 60 9.60 2.90 -3.27
N VAL A 61 9.54 3.42 -2.06
CA VAL A 61 9.26 2.67 -0.84
C VAL A 61 8.05 3.30 -0.14
N PHE A 62 7.31 2.48 0.57
CA PHE A 62 6.09 2.85 1.26
C PHE A 62 6.21 2.48 2.73
N THR A 63 5.64 3.30 3.61
CA THR A 63 5.44 2.88 4.99
C THR A 63 4.21 1.97 5.10
N TYR A 64 4.13 1.16 6.16
CA TYR A 64 2.91 0.39 6.42
C TYR A 64 1.67 1.28 6.59
N GLU A 65 1.82 2.49 7.14
CA GLU A 65 0.74 3.46 7.25
C GLU A 65 0.26 3.94 5.86
N GLU A 66 1.20 4.26 4.97
CA GLU A 66 0.89 4.65 3.59
C GLU A 66 0.22 3.51 2.82
N LEU A 67 0.71 2.27 2.96
CA LEU A 67 0.08 1.10 2.36
C LEU A 67 -1.34 0.88 2.88
N ARG A 68 -1.55 1.09 4.18
CA ARG A 68 -2.89 1.02 4.77
C ARG A 68 -3.81 2.08 4.19
N GLN A 69 -3.33 3.30 3.98
CA GLN A 69 -4.10 4.36 3.32
C GLN A 69 -4.42 4.02 1.87
N ILE A 70 -3.46 3.51 1.10
CA ILE A 70 -3.68 3.03 -0.28
C ILE A 70 -4.74 1.93 -0.29
N CYS A 71 -4.66 0.96 0.63
CA CYS A 71 -5.66 -0.11 0.75
C CYS A 71 -7.08 0.43 0.98
N LEU A 72 -7.22 1.46 1.83
CA LEU A 72 -8.50 2.12 2.10
C LEU A 72 -9.03 2.88 0.87
N LEU A 73 -8.15 3.54 0.12
CA LEU A 73 -8.49 4.27 -1.09
C LEU A 73 -8.96 3.32 -2.20
N VAL A 74 -8.26 2.20 -2.37
CA VAL A 74 -8.64 1.14 -3.32
C VAL A 74 -10.02 0.58 -2.97
N ALA A 75 -10.24 0.26 -1.68
CA ALA A 75 -11.53 -0.26 -1.22
C ALA A 75 -12.69 0.74 -1.45
N GLN A 76 -12.43 2.04 -1.34
CA GLN A 76 -13.41 3.10 -1.57
C GLN A 76 -13.63 3.41 -3.05
N SER A 77 -12.60 3.24 -3.90
CA SER A 77 -12.67 3.49 -5.34
C SER A 77 -13.41 2.38 -6.11
N SER A 78 -13.73 1.26 -5.47
CA SER A 78 -14.53 0.17 -6.03
C SER A 78 -16.05 0.49 -6.01
N LYS A 79 -16.43 1.71 -6.43
CA LYS A 79 -17.83 2.16 -6.49
C LYS A 79 -18.29 2.37 -7.92
#